data_AF-A0A2E8A847-F1
#
_entry.id   AF-A0A2E8A847-F1
#
_cell.length_a   1.000
_cell.length_b   1.000
_cell.length_c   1.000
_cell.angle_alpha   90.00
_cell.angle_beta   90.00
_cell.angle_gamma   90.00
#
_symmetry.space_group_name_H-M   'P 1'
#
loop_
_entity.id
_entity.type
_entity.pdbx_description
1 polymer ?
#
loop_
_entity_poly.entity_id
_entity_poly.type
_entity_poly.pdbx_seq_one_letter_code
_entity_poly.pdbx_strand_id
1 'polypeptide(L)'
;MLPQPKGFRDHPYPYHHEINLQIESVTNLGLGIARDNGWVIQVPFVLPGEMIRARIFRNHKNYSDADCMEVLEYSPDRIEPRCDLFGICGGCQYQSVEYKTQLAWKKKQVEDSFLRIGGLSVDVNQVVASPKVYGYRSKLTPHYEKNKDPQNQKIGFLRYGTRKVLVDVPSCPIATDSINQELPSRREEMRSKPVGEKRGGTLLLRETLEGVVSNPKETVSEKVGGLVFQFKAGEFFQNNPFILPTLVDHVVGQAKPEENESLIDAYCGGGLFSLSAAKHFKKVFGVEISKDGFEGALRNAKLNQIRNAEFFLGDASSIFSELENVPRPCSLIVDPPRRGCDSTFLSQAIAFRPQRIIYVSCDPATQARDAKILVEQGYQILDVQPFDLFPQTRHIENVLTLEI
;
A
#
# COMPACT_ATOMS: atom_id res chain seq x y z
N MET A 1 23.03 16.52 28.82
CA MET A 1 22.63 15.16 28.41
C MET A 1 21.17 14.95 28.80
N LEU A 2 20.32 14.46 27.89
CA LEU A 2 18.98 14.02 28.26
C LEU A 2 19.11 12.79 29.19
N PRO A 3 18.34 12.70 30.28
CA PRO A 3 18.43 11.57 31.20
C PRO A 3 18.03 10.27 30.49
N GLN A 4 18.71 9.18 30.83
CA GLN A 4 18.39 7.84 30.31
C GLN A 4 16.93 7.47 30.63
N PRO A 5 16.15 7.01 29.64
CA PRO A 5 14.79 6.55 29.87
C PRO A 5 14.74 5.38 30.86
N LYS A 6 13.73 5.38 31.73
CA LYS A 6 13.48 4.27 32.65
C LYS A 6 13.31 2.96 31.85
N GLY A 7 14.12 1.95 32.16
CA GLY A 7 14.09 0.63 31.50
C GLY A 7 14.89 0.53 30.20
N PHE A 8 15.73 1.52 29.87
CA PHE A 8 16.69 1.40 28.77
C PHE A 8 17.72 0.28 29.05
N ARG A 9 18.01 -0.54 28.03
CA ARG A 9 19.05 -1.57 28.06
C ARG A 9 20.34 -0.97 27.54
N ASP A 10 21.37 -0.91 28.37
CA ASP A 10 22.68 -0.32 28.09
C ASP A 10 23.65 -1.26 27.37
N HIS A 11 23.27 -2.52 27.20
CA HIS A 11 23.99 -3.46 26.35
C HIS A 11 23.33 -3.56 24.95
N PRO A 12 24.12 -3.54 23.85
CA PRO A 12 25.58 -3.39 23.81
C PRO A 12 26.09 -1.95 23.90
N TYR A 13 25.22 -0.94 23.79
CA TYR A 13 25.62 0.47 23.77
C TYR A 13 24.96 1.31 24.86
N PRO A 14 25.68 2.26 25.49
CA PRO A 14 25.08 3.22 26.38
C PRO A 14 24.07 4.12 25.65
N TYR A 15 23.16 4.74 26.42
CA TYR A 15 22.16 5.63 25.84
C TYR A 15 22.84 6.82 25.15
N HIS A 16 22.45 7.08 23.90
CA HIS A 16 23.05 8.09 23.05
C HIS A 16 24.54 7.88 22.74
N HIS A 17 24.99 6.62 22.73
CA HIS A 17 26.29 6.29 22.14
C HIS A 17 26.34 6.77 20.69
N GLU A 18 27.41 7.47 20.35
CA GLU A 18 27.66 7.95 19.00
C GLU A 18 28.72 7.09 18.33
N ILE A 19 28.46 6.66 17.11
CA ILE A 19 29.32 5.74 16.37
C ILE A 19 29.24 6.06 14.87
N ASN A 20 30.37 5.90 14.17
CA ASN A 20 30.39 5.98 12.72
C ASN A 20 30.03 4.62 12.13
N LEU A 21 29.12 4.59 11.17
CA LEU A 21 28.56 3.37 10.59
C LEU A 21 28.58 3.44 9.07
N GLN A 22 29.04 2.35 8.45
CA GLN A 22 28.84 2.11 7.03
C GLN A 22 27.47 1.44 6.82
N ILE A 23 26.61 2.03 5.99
CA ILE A 23 25.32 1.43 5.65
C ILE A 23 25.52 0.39 4.54
N GLU A 24 25.13 -0.85 4.83
CA GLU A 24 25.33 -2.02 3.97
C GLU A 24 24.13 -2.29 3.05
N SER A 25 22.92 -2.11 3.58
CA SER A 25 21.68 -2.48 2.91
C SER A 25 20.47 -1.77 3.52
N VAL A 26 19.27 -2.07 3.01
CA VAL A 26 18.00 -1.53 3.52
C VAL A 26 17.04 -2.68 3.82
N THR A 27 16.25 -2.54 4.89
CA THR A 27 15.14 -3.45 5.21
C THR A 27 13.93 -3.20 4.33
N ASN A 28 12.96 -4.13 4.31
CA ASN A 28 11.63 -3.94 3.72
C ASN A 28 10.81 -2.80 4.38
N LEU A 29 11.30 -2.27 5.51
CA LEU A 29 10.73 -1.11 6.19
C LEU A 29 11.37 0.22 5.75
N GLY A 30 12.35 0.18 4.84
CA GLY A 30 13.09 1.36 4.39
C GLY A 30 14.13 1.86 5.39
N LEU A 31 14.53 1.02 6.34
CA LEU A 31 15.59 1.32 7.32
C LEU A 31 16.93 0.82 6.81
N GLY A 32 17.93 1.68 6.78
CA GLY A 32 19.32 1.29 6.53
C GLY A 32 19.82 0.34 7.61
N ILE A 33 20.65 -0.61 7.20
CA ILE A 33 21.29 -1.61 8.06
C ILE A 33 22.78 -1.35 8.05
N ALA A 34 23.36 -1.23 9.24
CA ALA A 34 24.79 -1.29 9.47
C ALA A 34 25.11 -2.42 10.47
N ARG A 35 26.36 -2.85 10.48
CA ARG A 35 26.86 -3.80 11.47
C ARG A 35 28.10 -3.26 12.15
N ASP A 36 28.11 -3.36 13.47
CA ASP A 36 29.31 -3.14 14.28
C ASP A 36 29.63 -4.45 15.01
N ASN A 37 30.77 -5.06 14.69
CA ASN A 37 31.18 -6.37 15.22
C ASN A 37 30.08 -7.46 15.11
N GLY A 38 29.32 -7.44 14.01
CA GLY A 38 28.22 -8.36 13.75
C GLY A 38 26.86 -7.97 14.37
N TRP A 39 26.82 -6.98 15.27
CA TRP A 39 25.59 -6.46 15.85
C TRP A 39 24.83 -5.58 14.86
N VAL A 40 23.53 -5.84 14.69
CA VAL A 40 22.69 -5.13 13.72
C VAL A 40 22.25 -3.77 14.27
N ILE A 41 22.46 -2.70 13.51
CA ILE A 41 21.98 -1.36 13.83
C ILE A 41 21.08 -0.89 12.69
N GLN A 42 19.85 -0.47 13.02
CA GLN A 42 18.87 0.06 12.08
C GLN A 42 18.82 1.57 12.15
N VAL A 43 18.90 2.22 10.99
CA VAL A 43 18.95 3.68 10.89
C VAL A 43 17.96 4.16 9.82
N PRO A 44 17.01 5.07 10.13
CA PRO A 44 16.08 5.58 9.15
C PRO A 44 16.72 6.66 8.24
N PHE A 45 16.18 6.84 7.04
CA PHE A 45 16.53 7.94 6.10
C PHE A 45 17.99 7.96 5.60
N VAL A 46 18.65 6.81 5.63
CA VAL A 46 20.01 6.60 5.11
C VAL A 46 20.02 5.56 4.00
N LEU A 47 21.03 5.63 3.13
CA LEU A 47 21.16 4.81 1.93
C LEU A 47 22.34 3.84 2.06
N PRO A 48 22.27 2.63 1.46
CA PRO A 48 23.44 1.79 1.27
C PRO A 48 24.57 2.53 0.55
N GLY A 49 25.79 2.27 1.00
CA GLY A 49 27.00 2.96 0.54
C GLY A 49 27.36 4.21 1.35
N GLU A 50 26.49 4.70 2.23
CA GLU A 50 26.79 5.87 3.05
C GLU A 50 27.66 5.54 4.27
N MET A 51 28.58 6.45 4.57
CA MET A 51 29.20 6.54 5.89
C MET A 51 28.46 7.61 6.70
N ILE A 52 28.00 7.27 7.89
CA ILE A 52 27.21 8.19 8.74
C ILE A 52 27.78 8.27 10.15
N ARG A 53 27.55 9.39 10.83
CA ARG A 53 27.63 9.48 12.29
C ARG A 53 26.22 9.23 12.86
N ALA A 54 26.06 8.14 13.57
CA ALA A 54 24.79 7.71 14.15
C ALA A 54 24.78 7.87 15.67
N ARG A 55 23.58 8.04 16.25
CA ARG A 55 23.35 8.05 17.69
C ARG A 55 22.34 7.01 18.10
N ILE A 56 22.76 6.06 18.93
CA ILE A 56 21.95 4.94 19.38
C ILE A 56 20.99 5.40 20.47
N PHE A 57 19.68 5.18 20.28
CA PHE A 57 18.66 5.60 21.23
C PHE A 57 17.85 4.43 21.81
N ARG A 58 18.00 3.21 21.28
CA ARG A 58 17.34 2.01 21.79
C ARG A 58 18.13 0.74 21.46
N ASN A 59 18.32 -0.13 22.45
CA ASN A 59 18.80 -1.50 22.24
C ASN A 59 17.67 -2.51 22.46
N HIS A 60 17.52 -3.42 21.49
CA HIS A 60 16.62 -4.58 21.56
C HIS A 60 17.43 -5.85 21.89
N LYS A 61 16.78 -7.02 21.83
CA LYS A 61 17.45 -8.30 22.10
C LYS A 61 18.57 -8.62 21.11
N ASN A 62 18.38 -8.29 19.82
CA ASN A 62 19.27 -8.74 18.72
C ASN A 62 19.69 -7.60 17.78
N TYR A 63 19.30 -6.36 18.04
CA TYR A 63 19.61 -5.20 17.21
C TYR A 63 19.43 -3.90 18.01
N SER A 64 19.91 -2.78 17.46
CA SER A 64 19.72 -1.44 18.02
C SER A 64 19.07 -0.50 17.00
N ASP A 65 18.31 0.47 17.49
CA ASP A 65 17.82 1.61 16.71
C ASP A 65 18.73 2.81 16.93
N ALA A 66 19.09 3.50 15.86
CA ALA A 66 19.87 4.74 15.90
C ALA A 66 19.27 5.81 15.00
N ASP A 67 19.51 7.07 15.35
CA ASP A 67 19.25 8.22 14.49
C ASP A 67 20.52 8.53 13.67
N CYS A 68 20.38 8.88 12.40
CA CYS A 68 21.45 9.52 11.65
C CYS A 68 21.60 10.97 12.14
N MET A 69 22.78 11.33 12.63
CA MET A 69 23.07 12.73 13.01
C MET A 69 23.67 13.51 11.85
N GLU A 70 24.55 12.86 11.08
CA GLU A 70 25.28 13.45 9.96
C GLU A 70 25.64 12.36 8.95
N VAL A 71 25.53 12.67 7.67
CA VAL A 71 26.06 11.82 6.59
C VAL A 71 27.45 12.33 6.26
N LEU A 72 28.46 11.52 6.48
CA LEU A 72 29.88 11.85 6.29
C LEU A 72 30.30 11.60 4.84
N GLU A 73 29.79 10.53 4.24
CA GLU A 73 29.98 10.20 2.82
C GLU A 73 28.63 9.81 2.21
N TYR A 74 28.27 10.50 1.13
CA TYR A 74 26.96 10.34 0.49
C TYR A 74 26.96 9.22 -0.56
N SER A 75 25.87 8.46 -0.60
CA SER A 75 25.60 7.52 -1.69
C SER A 75 25.37 8.30 -2.99
N PRO A 76 25.83 7.80 -4.15
CA PRO A 76 25.58 8.44 -5.45
C PRO A 76 24.08 8.47 -5.81
N ASP A 77 23.27 7.63 -5.16
CA ASP A 77 21.81 7.59 -5.36
C ASP A 77 21.06 8.50 -4.38
N ARG A 78 21.76 9.31 -3.56
CA ARG A 78 21.10 10.30 -2.70
C ARG A 78 20.67 11.51 -3.54
N ILE A 79 19.41 11.90 -3.35
CA ILE A 79 18.85 13.17 -3.86
C ILE A 79 18.33 14.03 -2.73
N GLU A 80 18.11 15.31 -3.04
CA GLU A 80 17.43 16.23 -2.14
C GLU A 80 15.90 15.95 -2.12
N PRO A 81 15.30 15.71 -0.95
CA PRO A 81 13.86 15.54 -0.82
C PRO A 81 13.08 16.76 -1.28
N ARG A 82 12.00 16.56 -2.05
CA ARG A 82 11.10 17.65 -2.45
C ARG A 82 10.23 18.20 -1.30
N CYS A 83 10.05 17.44 -0.22
CA CYS A 83 9.24 17.84 0.91
C CYS A 83 10.11 18.28 2.09
N ASP A 84 9.93 19.52 2.53
CA ASP A 84 10.63 20.09 3.70
C ASP A 84 10.34 19.34 5.02
N LEU A 85 9.26 18.55 5.05
CA LEU A 85 8.87 17.73 6.20
C LEU A 85 9.41 16.29 6.11
N PHE A 86 10.17 15.93 5.07
CA PHE A 86 10.79 14.62 4.97
C PHE A 86 11.73 14.36 6.15
N GLY A 87 11.79 13.12 6.64
CA GLY A 87 12.51 12.78 7.88
C GLY A 87 11.73 13.07 9.17
N ILE A 88 10.73 13.96 9.13
CA ILE A 88 9.88 14.31 10.27
C ILE A 88 8.48 13.72 10.12
N CYS A 89 7.82 13.95 8.99
CA CYS A 89 6.51 13.37 8.66
C CYS A 89 6.63 11.87 8.42
N GLY A 90 5.73 11.06 8.98
CA GLY A 90 5.73 9.61 8.82
C GLY A 90 5.24 9.09 7.46
N GLY A 91 4.91 9.99 6.51
CA GLY A 91 4.27 9.63 5.25
C GLY A 91 5.20 8.99 4.21
N CYS A 92 6.42 9.50 4.04
CA CYS A 92 7.37 9.07 3.01
C CYS A 92 8.66 8.54 3.63
N GLN A 93 9.30 7.58 2.97
CA GLN A 93 10.56 6.97 3.43
C GLN A 93 11.70 7.17 2.43
N TYR A 94 11.40 7.40 1.15
CA TYR A 94 12.38 7.33 0.06
C TYR A 94 12.58 8.65 -0.72
N GLN A 95 12.10 9.80 -0.24
CA GLN A 95 12.28 11.07 -1.00
C GLN A 95 13.74 11.48 -1.19
N SER A 96 14.66 10.98 -0.35
CA SER A 96 16.09 11.20 -0.52
C SER A 96 16.78 10.16 -1.41
N VAL A 97 16.03 9.32 -2.12
CA VAL A 97 16.55 8.19 -2.92
C VAL A 97 16.17 8.38 -4.37
N GLU A 98 17.15 8.27 -5.28
CA GLU A 98 16.94 8.23 -6.72
C GLU A 98 15.83 7.24 -7.10
N TYR A 99 14.93 7.64 -8.02
CA TYR A 99 13.70 6.87 -8.24
C TYR A 99 13.98 5.45 -8.78
N LYS A 100 14.96 5.31 -9.68
CA LYS A 100 15.43 4.01 -10.18
C LYS A 100 15.85 3.07 -9.03
N THR A 101 16.46 3.64 -7.99
CA THR A 101 16.96 2.89 -6.82
C THR A 101 15.80 2.51 -5.91
N GLN A 102 14.76 3.35 -5.79
CA GLN A 102 13.51 2.97 -5.12
C GLN A 102 12.88 1.72 -5.78
N LEU A 103 12.82 1.68 -7.10
CA LEU A 103 12.27 0.53 -7.84
C LEU A 103 13.12 -0.72 -7.62
N ALA A 104 14.45 -0.60 -7.66
CA ALA A 104 15.36 -1.72 -7.38
C ALA A 104 15.17 -2.27 -5.95
N TRP A 105 15.02 -1.40 -4.95
CA TRP A 105 14.76 -1.82 -3.57
C TRP A 105 13.41 -2.52 -3.41
N LYS A 106 12.37 -2.03 -4.10
CA LYS A 106 11.04 -2.65 -4.06
C LYS A 106 11.03 -4.02 -4.75
N LYS A 107 11.73 -4.18 -5.88
CA LYS A 107 11.94 -5.49 -6.50
C LYS A 107 12.61 -6.46 -5.52
N LYS A 108 13.72 -6.04 -4.91
CA LYS A 108 14.44 -6.85 -3.92
C LYS A 108 13.58 -7.22 -2.72
N GLN A 109 12.70 -6.33 -2.26
CA GLN A 109 11.75 -6.62 -1.18
C GLN A 109 10.78 -7.76 -1.54
N VAL A 110 10.35 -7.86 -2.80
CA VAL A 110 9.51 -8.97 -3.27
C VAL A 110 10.34 -10.25 -3.34
N GLU A 111 11.53 -10.22 -3.95
CA GLU A 111 12.44 -11.36 -4.02
C GLU A 111 12.76 -11.94 -2.63
N ASP A 112 13.15 -11.08 -1.69
CA ASP A 112 13.46 -11.47 -0.32
C ASP A 112 12.24 -12.04 0.42
N SER A 113 11.03 -11.52 0.16
CA SER A 113 9.79 -12.05 0.75
C SER A 113 9.50 -13.47 0.27
N PHE A 114 9.53 -13.72 -1.05
CA PHE A 114 9.29 -15.05 -1.62
C PHE A 114 10.36 -16.05 -1.16
N LEU A 115 11.63 -15.67 -1.19
CA LEU A 115 12.72 -16.55 -0.79
C LEU A 115 12.70 -16.87 0.71
N ARG A 116 12.62 -15.85 1.58
CA ARG A 116 12.82 -16.04 3.03
C ARG A 116 11.56 -16.48 3.77
N ILE A 117 10.37 -16.12 3.28
CA ILE A 117 9.09 -16.44 3.93
C ILE A 117 8.40 -17.57 3.19
N GLY A 118 8.29 -17.47 1.86
CA GLY A 118 7.71 -18.52 1.03
C GLY A 118 8.62 -19.75 0.90
N GLY A 119 9.94 -19.58 1.02
CA GLY A 119 10.89 -20.64 0.63
C GLY A 119 10.87 -20.89 -0.88
N LEU A 120 10.40 -19.92 -1.66
CA LEU A 120 10.17 -20.02 -3.10
C LEU A 120 11.19 -19.17 -3.83
N SER A 121 11.99 -19.79 -4.70
CA SER A 121 12.84 -19.05 -5.64
C SER A 121 12.01 -18.70 -6.86
N VAL A 122 11.76 -17.41 -7.06
CA VAL A 122 10.95 -16.89 -8.18
C VAL A 122 11.75 -15.84 -8.94
N ASP A 123 11.53 -15.74 -10.25
CA ASP A 123 12.00 -14.60 -11.03
C ASP A 123 11.00 -13.45 -10.87
N VAL A 124 11.47 -12.30 -10.40
CA VAL A 124 10.63 -11.12 -10.17
C VAL A 124 10.88 -10.12 -11.28
N ASN A 125 9.81 -9.70 -11.95
CA ASN A 125 9.91 -8.72 -13.03
C ASN A 125 10.41 -7.36 -12.53
N GLN A 126 10.84 -6.51 -13.46
CA GLN A 126 11.11 -5.11 -13.13
C GLN A 126 9.83 -4.43 -12.64
N VAL A 127 9.94 -3.61 -11.60
CA VAL A 127 8.79 -2.88 -11.06
C VAL A 127 8.21 -1.96 -12.12
N VAL A 128 6.91 -2.09 -12.40
CA VAL A 128 6.20 -1.13 -13.24
C VAL A 128 6.16 0.19 -12.50
N ALA A 129 6.87 1.17 -13.04
CA ALA A 129 6.99 2.51 -12.47
C ALA A 129 5.66 3.27 -12.52
N SER A 130 5.43 4.13 -11.53
CA SER A 130 4.33 5.09 -11.59
C SER A 130 4.60 6.13 -12.68
N PRO A 131 3.62 6.46 -13.55
CA PRO A 131 3.76 7.57 -14.49
C PRO A 131 4.02 8.92 -13.79
N LYS A 132 3.59 9.06 -12.53
CA LYS A 132 3.86 10.21 -11.68
C LYS A 132 4.52 9.81 -10.37
N VAL A 133 5.70 10.38 -10.12
CA VAL A 133 6.52 10.14 -8.93
C VAL A 133 6.11 11.07 -7.75
N TYR A 134 5.55 12.23 -8.09
CA TYR A 134 4.93 13.22 -7.19
C TYR A 134 3.59 13.64 -7.79
N GLY A 135 2.72 14.29 -7.01
CA GLY A 135 1.41 14.72 -7.52
C GLY A 135 0.49 13.58 -7.96
N TYR A 136 0.68 12.37 -7.42
CA TYR A 136 -0.05 11.18 -7.83
C TYR A 136 -1.19 10.81 -6.86
N ARG A 137 -1.09 11.24 -5.60
CA ARG A 137 -1.95 10.75 -4.52
C ARG A 137 -3.27 11.52 -4.48
N SER A 138 -4.34 10.89 -4.97
CA SER A 138 -5.69 11.47 -5.08
C SER A 138 -6.51 11.45 -3.78
N LYS A 139 -5.94 10.98 -2.66
CA LYS A 139 -6.59 11.01 -1.34
C LYS A 139 -5.61 11.30 -0.21
N LEU A 140 -5.91 12.33 0.57
CA LEU A 140 -5.29 12.62 1.86
C LEU A 140 -6.31 12.54 2.99
N THR A 141 -5.85 12.12 4.16
CA THR A 141 -6.64 12.16 5.39
C THR A 141 -5.84 12.76 6.56
N PRO A 142 -5.44 14.05 6.52
CA PRO A 142 -4.71 14.66 7.63
C PRO A 142 -5.52 14.56 8.93
N HIS A 143 -4.84 14.21 10.01
CA HIS A 143 -5.39 14.21 11.36
C HIS A 143 -5.34 15.62 11.95
N TYR A 144 -6.28 15.89 12.85
CA TYR A 144 -6.26 17.07 13.70
C TYR A 144 -6.69 16.69 15.11
N GLU A 145 -6.13 17.38 16.10
CA GLU A 145 -6.48 17.20 17.51
C GLU A 145 -7.40 18.34 17.95
N LYS A 146 -8.20 18.09 18.99
CA LYS A 146 -8.96 19.15 19.65
C LYS A 146 -7.98 20.15 20.27
N ASN A 147 -7.97 21.39 19.80
CA ASN A 147 -7.14 22.45 20.38
C ASN A 147 -8.01 23.59 20.92
N LYS A 148 -7.61 24.15 22.08
CA LYS A 148 -8.21 25.37 22.66
C LYS A 148 -7.73 26.64 21.94
N ASP A 149 -6.67 26.52 21.16
CA ASP A 149 -6.13 27.57 20.29
C ASP A 149 -6.28 27.13 18.82
N PRO A 150 -7.34 27.58 18.12
CA PRO A 150 -7.61 27.19 16.74
C PRO A 150 -6.53 27.67 15.75
N GLN A 151 -5.88 28.81 16.00
CA GLN A 151 -4.86 29.35 15.09
C GLN A 151 -3.60 28.47 15.09
N ASN A 152 -3.26 27.89 16.25
CA ASN A 152 -2.14 26.97 16.41
C ASN A 152 -2.53 25.48 16.29
N GLN A 153 -3.73 25.17 15.78
CA GLN A 153 -4.14 23.79 15.55
C GLN A 153 -3.32 23.17 14.40
N LYS A 154 -2.60 22.10 14.74
CA LYS A 154 -1.90 21.26 13.76
C LYS A 154 -2.91 20.40 13.00
N ILE A 155 -2.76 20.37 11.68
CA ILE A 155 -3.51 19.52 10.77
C ILE A 155 -2.48 18.83 9.88
N GLY A 156 -2.37 17.51 9.94
CA GLY A 156 -1.33 16.83 9.18
C GLY A 156 -1.19 15.35 9.53
N PHE A 157 0.03 14.86 9.57
CA PHE A 157 0.29 13.42 9.75
C PHE A 157 1.13 13.16 10.98
N LEU A 158 1.10 11.92 11.46
CA LEU A 158 1.91 11.50 12.59
C LEU A 158 3.40 11.65 12.25
N ARG A 159 4.17 12.16 13.21
CA ARG A 159 5.63 12.22 13.12
C ARG A 159 6.19 10.80 13.02
N TYR A 160 7.20 10.62 12.18
CA TYR A 160 7.93 9.37 12.05
C TYR A 160 8.38 8.84 13.44
N GLY A 161 8.27 7.52 13.62
CA GLY A 161 8.68 6.85 14.87
C GLY A 161 7.73 7.04 16.06
N THR A 162 6.62 7.79 15.93
CA THR A 162 5.66 8.00 17.03
C THR A 162 4.20 7.93 16.57
N ARG A 163 3.32 7.54 17.49
CA ARG A 163 1.87 7.48 17.28
C ARG A 163 1.10 8.61 17.98
N LYS A 164 1.83 9.53 18.63
CA LYS A 164 1.25 10.54 19.52
C LYS A 164 1.53 11.98 19.11
N VAL A 165 2.50 12.19 18.23
CA VAL A 165 2.94 13.55 17.86
C VAL A 165 2.48 13.84 16.45
N LEU A 166 1.66 14.87 16.30
CA LEU A 166 1.20 15.37 15.02
C LEU A 166 2.20 16.40 14.46
N VAL A 167 2.50 16.26 13.17
CA VAL A 167 3.23 17.23 12.34
C VAL A 167 2.20 18.05 11.58
N ASP A 168 2.35 19.37 11.59
CA ASP A 168 1.50 20.22 10.75
C ASP A 168 1.97 20.15 9.30
N VAL A 169 1.05 19.90 8.37
CA VAL A 169 1.35 19.64 6.95
C VAL A 169 0.53 20.61 6.10
N PRO A 170 1.11 21.78 5.72
CA PRO A 170 0.41 22.78 4.92
C PRO A 170 0.29 22.40 3.44
N SER A 171 1.22 21.59 2.93
CA SER A 171 1.22 21.04 1.57
C SER A 171 1.89 19.66 1.57
N CYS A 172 1.61 18.86 0.54
CA CYS A 172 2.17 17.51 0.40
C CYS A 172 2.57 17.25 -1.07
N PRO A 173 3.87 17.20 -1.41
CA PRO A 173 4.32 17.05 -2.80
C PRO A 173 3.86 15.77 -3.50
N ILE A 174 3.51 14.71 -2.76
CA ILE A 174 2.96 13.48 -3.35
C ILE A 174 1.47 13.58 -3.64
N ALA A 175 0.74 14.52 -3.02
CA ALA A 175 -0.67 14.76 -3.27
C ALA A 175 -0.87 15.53 -4.56
N THR A 176 -2.00 15.31 -5.22
CA THR A 176 -2.32 15.96 -6.49
C THR A 176 -2.41 17.48 -6.33
N ASP A 177 -2.22 18.19 -7.44
CA ASP A 177 -2.15 19.65 -7.43
C ASP A 177 -3.47 20.27 -6.96
N SER A 178 -4.62 19.69 -7.34
CA SER A 178 -5.95 20.08 -6.89
C SER A 178 -6.10 19.96 -5.36
N ILE A 179 -5.64 18.85 -4.77
CA ILE A 179 -5.62 18.69 -3.31
C ILE A 179 -4.75 19.77 -2.67
N ASN A 180 -3.55 20.03 -3.20
CA ASN A 180 -2.67 21.06 -2.64
C ASN A 180 -3.23 22.48 -2.80
N GLN A 181 -4.02 22.75 -3.85
CA GLN A 181 -4.73 24.01 -4.03
C GLN A 181 -5.87 24.20 -3.02
N GLU A 182 -6.63 23.15 -2.70
CA GLU A 182 -7.73 23.23 -1.74
C GLU A 182 -7.30 23.10 -0.27
N LEU A 183 -6.19 22.41 0.01
CA LEU A 183 -5.77 22.12 1.38
C LEU A 183 -5.69 23.37 2.29
N PRO A 184 -5.15 24.53 1.87
CA PRO A 184 -5.12 25.73 2.70
C PRO A 184 -6.50 26.20 3.15
N SER A 185 -7.47 26.35 2.24
CA SER A 185 -8.81 26.82 2.58
C SER A 185 -9.57 25.79 3.44
N ARG A 186 -9.44 24.50 3.14
CA ARG A 186 -10.03 23.42 3.96
C ARG A 186 -9.48 23.39 5.39
N ARG A 187 -8.21 23.76 5.58
CA ARG A 187 -7.59 23.90 6.91
C ARG A 187 -8.17 25.11 7.65
N GLU A 188 -8.35 26.23 6.98
CA GLU A 188 -8.98 27.43 7.57
C GLU A 188 -10.44 27.17 7.96
N GLU A 189 -11.22 26.51 7.10
CA GLU A 189 -12.59 26.06 7.41
C GLU A 189 -12.63 25.12 8.62
N MET A 190 -11.65 24.24 8.77
CA MET A 190 -11.58 23.35 9.94
C MET A 190 -11.26 24.14 11.21
N ARG A 191 -10.36 25.12 11.14
CA ARG A 191 -9.97 25.98 12.27
C ARG A 191 -11.07 26.95 12.70
N SER A 192 -11.95 27.36 11.78
CA SER A 192 -13.08 28.26 12.10
C SER A 192 -14.26 27.54 12.74
N LYS A 193 -14.32 26.20 12.67
CA LYS A 193 -15.40 25.42 13.30
C LYS A 193 -15.35 25.55 14.83
N PRO A 194 -16.51 25.68 15.49
CA PRO A 194 -16.58 25.66 16.95
C PRO A 194 -15.94 24.38 17.49
N VAL A 195 -15.26 24.52 18.64
CA VAL A 195 -14.63 23.38 19.32
C VAL A 195 -15.71 22.37 19.73
N GLY A 196 -15.90 21.33 18.91
CA GLY A 196 -16.86 20.27 19.20
C GLY A 196 -16.44 19.41 20.40
N GLU A 197 -17.33 18.53 20.85
CA GLU A 197 -17.06 17.59 21.95
C GLU A 197 -15.99 16.54 21.57
N LYS A 198 -15.86 16.23 20.28
CA LYS A 198 -14.91 15.23 19.75
C LYS A 198 -13.45 15.65 20.00
N ARG A 199 -12.63 14.69 20.47
CA ARG A 199 -11.21 14.89 20.84
C ARG A 199 -10.26 15.11 19.66
N GLY A 200 -10.74 14.99 18.43
CA GLY A 200 -9.97 15.09 17.19
C GLY A 200 -10.70 14.41 16.03
N GLY A 201 -10.07 14.37 14.86
CA GLY A 201 -10.65 13.74 13.68
C GLY A 201 -9.69 13.68 12.49
N THR A 202 -10.24 13.38 11.33
CA THR A 202 -9.55 13.42 10.04
C THR A 202 -10.24 14.43 9.13
N LEU A 203 -9.44 15.22 8.44
CA LEU A 203 -9.88 16.03 7.31
C LEU A 203 -9.69 15.16 6.07
N LEU A 204 -10.76 14.73 5.41
CA LEU A 204 -10.65 14.05 4.13
C LEU A 204 -10.44 15.09 3.03
N LEU A 205 -9.51 14.84 2.11
CA LEU A 205 -9.46 15.49 0.80
C LEU A 205 -9.29 14.38 -0.24
N ARG A 206 -10.20 14.30 -1.19
CA ARG A 206 -10.13 13.33 -2.27
C ARG A 206 -10.44 13.99 -3.60
N GLU A 207 -9.48 13.97 -4.52
CA GLU A 207 -9.73 14.37 -5.90
C GLU A 207 -10.50 13.25 -6.61
N THR A 208 -11.60 13.64 -7.25
CA THR A 208 -12.50 12.77 -8.03
C THR A 208 -12.99 13.52 -9.26
N LEU A 209 -13.85 12.92 -10.08
CA LEU A 209 -14.45 13.59 -11.25
C LEU A 209 -15.30 14.81 -10.87
N GLU A 210 -15.79 14.89 -9.63
CA GLU A 210 -16.55 16.01 -9.08
C GLU A 210 -15.68 17.14 -8.50
N GLY A 211 -14.35 17.01 -8.52
CA GLY A 211 -13.42 17.92 -7.87
C GLY A 211 -12.84 17.35 -6.57
N VAL A 212 -12.37 18.20 -5.66
CA VAL A 212 -11.86 17.72 -4.35
C VAL A 212 -12.98 17.69 -3.32
N VAL A 213 -13.29 16.48 -2.86
CA VAL A 213 -14.36 16.22 -1.91
C VAL A 213 -13.81 16.00 -0.51
N SER A 214 -14.47 16.61 0.48
CA SER A 214 -14.10 16.50 1.90
C SER A 214 -15.14 15.78 2.77
N ASN A 215 -16.35 15.56 2.25
CA ASN A 215 -17.39 14.83 2.98
C ASN A 215 -17.24 13.32 2.74
N PRO A 216 -16.89 12.51 3.76
CA PRO A 216 -16.64 11.08 3.56
C PRO A 216 -17.88 10.27 3.12
N LYS A 217 -19.09 10.81 3.26
CA LYS A 217 -20.35 10.14 2.88
C LYS A 217 -20.87 10.53 1.49
N GLU A 218 -20.21 11.49 0.86
CA GLU A 218 -20.57 11.93 -0.47
C GLU A 218 -20.26 10.84 -1.50
N THR A 219 -21.19 10.61 -2.43
CA THR A 219 -20.95 9.71 -3.55
C THR A 219 -20.10 10.45 -4.56
N VAL A 220 -18.98 9.85 -4.94
CA VAL A 220 -18.01 10.41 -5.87
C VAL A 220 -17.70 9.40 -6.96
N SER A 221 -17.14 9.87 -8.06
CA SER A 221 -16.86 9.05 -9.23
C SER A 221 -15.38 9.12 -9.62
N GLU A 222 -14.81 7.98 -9.99
CA GLU A 222 -13.46 7.88 -10.56
C GLU A 222 -13.53 7.17 -11.92
N LYS A 223 -12.68 7.58 -12.87
CA LYS A 223 -12.56 6.91 -14.16
C LYS A 223 -11.36 5.97 -14.18
N VAL A 224 -11.59 4.71 -14.54
CA VAL A 224 -10.51 3.73 -14.77
C VAL A 224 -10.69 3.11 -16.14
N GLY A 225 -9.72 3.34 -17.03
CA GLY A 225 -9.86 3.00 -18.44
C GLY A 225 -11.10 3.67 -19.05
N GLY A 226 -12.00 2.86 -19.63
CA GLY A 226 -13.26 3.32 -20.20
C GLY A 226 -14.44 3.37 -19.22
N LEU A 227 -14.26 2.93 -17.97
CA LEU A 227 -15.34 2.74 -17.01
C LEU A 227 -15.36 3.84 -15.94
N VAL A 228 -16.54 4.08 -15.38
CA VAL A 228 -16.76 5.01 -14.26
C VAL A 228 -17.17 4.22 -13.03
N PHE A 229 -16.47 4.42 -11.92
CA PHE A 229 -16.75 3.76 -10.64
C PHE A 229 -17.25 4.79 -9.63
N GLN A 230 -18.42 4.55 -9.06
CA GLN A 230 -18.99 5.32 -7.97
C GLN A 230 -18.79 4.61 -6.63
N PHE A 231 -18.39 5.39 -5.62
CA PHE A 231 -18.18 4.94 -4.25
C PHE A 231 -18.33 6.12 -3.29
N LYS A 232 -18.32 5.89 -1.98
CA LYS A 232 -18.32 6.99 -1.00
C LYS A 232 -16.91 7.56 -0.83
N ALA A 233 -16.75 8.88 -0.76
CA ALA A 233 -15.43 9.51 -0.68
C ALA A 233 -14.53 8.97 0.46
N GLY A 234 -15.14 8.52 1.57
CA GLY A 234 -14.45 7.89 2.70
C GLY A 234 -13.97 6.45 2.43
N GLU A 235 -14.61 5.71 1.54
CA GLU A 235 -14.33 4.30 1.23
C GLU A 235 -12.95 4.10 0.59
N PHE A 236 -12.51 2.85 0.55
CA PHE A 236 -11.30 2.48 -0.16
C PHE A 236 -11.52 2.54 -1.68
N PHE A 237 -10.58 3.18 -2.37
CA PHE A 237 -10.35 3.07 -3.80
C PHE A 237 -8.88 3.40 -4.01
N GLN A 238 -8.27 2.90 -5.08
CA GLN A 238 -6.83 3.07 -5.31
C GLN A 238 -6.45 4.55 -5.38
N ASN A 239 -5.39 4.96 -4.67
CA ASN A 239 -5.05 6.37 -4.47
C ASN A 239 -4.09 6.93 -5.52
N ASN A 240 -3.64 6.10 -6.47
CA ASN A 240 -2.79 6.50 -7.59
C ASN A 240 -3.50 6.18 -8.90
N PRO A 241 -4.34 7.10 -9.41
CA PRO A 241 -5.12 6.84 -10.61
C PRO A 241 -4.27 6.77 -11.88
N PHE A 242 -3.02 7.26 -11.84
CA PHE A 242 -2.15 7.32 -13.01
C PHE A 242 -1.60 5.94 -13.43
N ILE A 243 -1.27 5.08 -12.46
CA ILE A 243 -0.79 3.70 -12.73
C ILE A 243 -1.95 2.68 -12.73
N LEU A 244 -3.10 3.04 -12.17
CA LEU A 244 -4.21 2.13 -11.94
C LEU A 244 -4.70 1.43 -13.22
N PRO A 245 -4.88 2.09 -14.38
CA PRO A 245 -5.24 1.40 -15.61
C PRO A 245 -4.24 0.31 -16.01
N THR A 246 -2.94 0.57 -15.87
CA THR A 246 -1.89 -0.40 -16.19
C THR A 246 -1.93 -1.62 -15.27
N LEU A 247 -2.18 -1.42 -13.97
CA LEU A 247 -2.38 -2.52 -13.02
C LEU A 247 -3.60 -3.37 -13.41
N VAL A 248 -4.74 -2.72 -13.66
CA VAL A 248 -5.99 -3.39 -14.01
C VAL A 248 -5.85 -4.18 -15.31
N ASP A 249 -5.29 -3.57 -16.35
CA ASP A 249 -5.07 -4.24 -17.64
C ASP A 249 -4.15 -5.45 -17.50
N HIS A 250 -3.10 -5.36 -16.68
CA HIS A 250 -2.22 -6.49 -16.40
C HIS A 250 -2.94 -7.62 -15.65
N VAL A 251 -3.68 -7.31 -14.58
CA VAL A 251 -4.44 -8.31 -13.80
C VAL A 251 -5.48 -9.03 -14.68
N VAL A 252 -6.24 -8.27 -15.48
CA VAL A 252 -7.23 -8.84 -16.40
C VAL A 252 -6.57 -9.65 -17.51
N GLY A 253 -5.44 -9.20 -18.04
CA GLY A 253 -4.67 -9.93 -19.05
C GLY A 253 -4.10 -11.25 -18.51
N GLN A 254 -3.56 -11.25 -17.29
CA GLN A 254 -3.06 -12.47 -16.64
C GLN A 254 -4.17 -13.47 -16.36
N ALA A 255 -5.42 -13.02 -16.23
CA ALA A 255 -6.59 -13.90 -16.10
C ALA A 255 -6.96 -14.68 -17.37
N LYS A 256 -6.28 -14.45 -18.50
CA LYS A 256 -6.42 -15.22 -19.74
C LYS A 256 -7.87 -15.43 -20.20
N PRO A 257 -8.57 -14.34 -20.57
CA PRO A 257 -9.93 -14.42 -21.09
C PRO A 257 -10.10 -15.30 -22.33
N GLU A 258 -9.03 -15.53 -23.09
CA GLU A 258 -9.03 -16.41 -24.26
C GLU A 258 -8.98 -17.90 -23.90
N GLU A 259 -8.49 -18.24 -22.70
CA GLU A 259 -8.39 -19.62 -22.21
C GLU A 259 -9.47 -19.94 -21.17
N ASN A 260 -10.13 -18.93 -20.59
CA ASN A 260 -11.09 -19.09 -19.49
C ASN A 260 -12.47 -18.54 -19.86
N GLU A 261 -13.52 -19.34 -19.63
CA GLU A 261 -14.89 -18.92 -19.93
C GLU A 261 -15.40 -17.85 -18.97
N SER A 262 -14.96 -17.92 -17.71
CA SER A 262 -15.41 -17.03 -16.66
C SER A 262 -14.30 -16.56 -15.72
N LEU A 263 -14.58 -15.47 -15.02
CA LEU A 263 -13.71 -14.87 -14.02
C LEU A 263 -14.46 -14.73 -12.70
N ILE A 264 -13.80 -15.09 -11.61
CA ILE A 264 -14.25 -14.83 -10.25
C ILE A 264 -13.33 -13.77 -9.64
N ASP A 265 -13.90 -12.72 -9.06
CA ASP A 265 -13.22 -11.64 -8.37
C ASP A 265 -13.58 -11.72 -6.88
N ALA A 266 -12.68 -12.31 -6.08
CA ALA A 266 -12.88 -12.43 -4.64
C ALA A 266 -12.37 -11.16 -3.94
N TYR A 267 -13.15 -10.66 -2.97
CA TYR A 267 -12.93 -9.35 -2.35
C TYR A 267 -13.09 -8.20 -3.36
N CYS A 268 -14.09 -8.30 -4.23
CA CYS A 268 -14.19 -7.43 -5.40
C CYS A 268 -14.42 -5.94 -5.07
N GLY A 269 -14.80 -5.60 -3.84
CA GLY A 269 -15.13 -4.24 -3.43
C GLY A 269 -16.22 -3.66 -4.32
N GLY A 270 -15.98 -2.46 -4.86
CA GLY A 270 -16.86 -1.80 -5.83
C GLY A 270 -16.84 -2.40 -7.25
N GLY A 271 -16.22 -3.56 -7.44
CA GLY A 271 -16.18 -4.31 -8.70
C GLY A 271 -15.07 -3.88 -9.67
N LEU A 272 -13.93 -3.37 -9.17
CA LEU A 272 -12.87 -2.81 -10.03
C LEU A 272 -12.39 -3.81 -11.08
N PHE A 273 -11.96 -4.99 -10.67
CA PHE A 273 -11.41 -5.99 -11.58
C PHE A 273 -12.50 -6.71 -12.36
N SER A 274 -13.54 -7.21 -11.68
CA SER A 274 -14.69 -7.87 -12.29
C SER A 274 -15.33 -7.04 -13.40
N LEU A 275 -15.65 -5.76 -13.16
CA LEU A 275 -16.27 -4.91 -14.18
C LEU A 275 -15.30 -4.55 -15.31
N SER A 276 -14.01 -4.33 -15.00
CA SER A 276 -13.00 -4.07 -16.03
C SER A 276 -12.75 -5.28 -16.94
N ALA A 277 -12.88 -6.48 -16.39
CA ALA A 277 -12.77 -7.74 -17.11
C ALA A 277 -14.03 -8.11 -17.90
N ALA A 278 -15.20 -7.56 -17.56
CA ALA A 278 -16.49 -8.01 -18.08
C ALA A 278 -16.58 -8.03 -19.61
N LYS A 279 -15.90 -7.11 -20.30
CA LYS A 279 -15.87 -7.08 -21.79
C LYS A 279 -15.06 -8.21 -22.43
N HIS A 280 -14.26 -8.94 -21.65
CA HIS A 280 -13.34 -9.98 -22.12
C HIS A 280 -13.82 -11.40 -21.80
N PHE A 281 -14.69 -11.57 -20.81
CA PHE A 281 -15.19 -12.88 -20.38
C PHE A 281 -16.64 -13.09 -20.78
N LYS A 282 -17.06 -14.35 -20.97
CA LYS A 282 -18.49 -14.65 -21.18
C LYS A 282 -19.30 -14.24 -19.95
N LYS A 283 -18.77 -14.51 -18.76
CA LYS A 283 -19.41 -14.20 -17.49
C LYS A 283 -18.37 -13.84 -16.42
N VAL A 284 -18.66 -12.82 -15.63
CA VAL A 284 -17.82 -12.45 -14.47
C VAL A 284 -18.63 -12.51 -13.19
N PHE A 285 -17.99 -12.94 -12.12
CA PHE A 285 -18.59 -13.09 -10.80
C PHE A 285 -17.77 -12.31 -9.79
N GLY A 286 -18.42 -11.52 -8.94
CA GLY A 286 -17.76 -10.83 -7.83
C GLY A 286 -18.30 -11.32 -6.49
N VAL A 287 -17.41 -11.56 -5.52
CA VAL A 287 -17.81 -11.94 -4.17
C VAL A 287 -17.25 -10.93 -3.18
N GLU A 288 -18.12 -10.37 -2.36
CA GLU A 288 -17.79 -9.32 -1.40
C GLU A 288 -18.42 -9.61 -0.04
N ILE A 289 -17.66 -9.34 1.03
CA ILE A 289 -18.09 -9.53 2.42
C ILE A 289 -18.81 -8.29 2.97
N SER A 290 -18.48 -7.11 2.45
CA SER A 290 -19.03 -5.82 2.84
C SER A 290 -20.28 -5.50 2.03
N LYS A 291 -21.38 -5.25 2.74
CA LYS A 291 -22.63 -4.80 2.11
C LYS A 291 -22.44 -3.53 1.26
N ASP A 292 -21.65 -2.58 1.74
CA ASP A 292 -21.39 -1.32 1.01
C ASP A 292 -20.63 -1.58 -0.29
N GLY A 293 -19.64 -2.49 -0.26
CA GLY A 293 -18.89 -2.90 -1.45
C GLY A 293 -19.79 -3.60 -2.47
N PHE A 294 -20.58 -4.57 -2.02
CA PHE A 294 -21.56 -5.30 -2.84
C PHE A 294 -22.57 -4.35 -3.52
N GLU A 295 -23.20 -3.45 -2.77
CA GLU A 295 -24.12 -2.45 -3.34
C GLU A 295 -23.40 -1.48 -4.29
N GLY A 296 -22.14 -1.16 -4.01
CA GLY A 296 -21.25 -0.40 -4.90
C GLY A 296 -21.02 -1.11 -6.23
N ALA A 297 -20.69 -2.39 -6.20
CA ALA A 297 -20.46 -3.21 -7.39
C ALA A 297 -21.70 -3.32 -8.28
N LEU A 298 -22.87 -3.58 -7.70
CA LEU A 298 -24.15 -3.60 -8.44
C LEU A 298 -24.46 -2.25 -9.10
N ARG A 299 -24.23 -1.15 -8.38
CA ARG A 299 -24.42 0.21 -8.89
C ARG A 299 -23.47 0.50 -10.05
N ASN A 300 -22.20 0.11 -9.92
CA ASN A 300 -21.18 0.31 -10.94
C ASN A 300 -21.44 -0.55 -12.18
N ALA A 301 -21.92 -1.78 -12.02
CA ALA A 301 -22.35 -2.62 -13.14
C ALA A 301 -23.48 -1.93 -13.94
N LYS A 302 -24.50 -1.44 -13.24
CA LYS A 302 -25.62 -0.69 -13.86
C LYS A 302 -25.14 0.59 -14.53
N LEU A 303 -24.28 1.36 -13.87
CA LEU A 303 -23.73 2.63 -14.38
C LEU A 303 -22.97 2.43 -15.70
N ASN A 304 -22.18 1.36 -15.79
CA ASN A 304 -21.39 1.01 -16.98
C ASN A 304 -22.16 0.12 -17.98
N GLN A 305 -23.44 -0.15 -17.74
CA GLN A 305 -24.29 -0.99 -18.60
C GLN A 305 -23.75 -2.43 -18.80
N ILE A 306 -23.03 -2.94 -17.81
CA ILE A 306 -22.46 -4.30 -17.80
C ILE A 306 -23.55 -5.27 -17.33
N ARG A 307 -23.87 -6.25 -18.17
CA ARG A 307 -24.99 -7.20 -17.94
C ARG A 307 -24.54 -8.64 -17.68
N ASN A 308 -23.29 -8.97 -17.95
CA ASN A 308 -22.70 -10.29 -17.76
C ASN A 308 -21.90 -10.39 -16.45
N ALA A 309 -22.12 -9.47 -15.51
CA ALA A 309 -21.52 -9.47 -14.19
C ALA A 309 -22.58 -9.82 -13.13
N GLU A 310 -22.29 -10.83 -12.32
CA GLU A 310 -23.10 -11.25 -11.17
C GLU A 310 -22.31 -11.04 -9.88
N PHE A 311 -22.97 -10.56 -8.84
CA PHE A 311 -22.33 -10.26 -7.56
C PHE A 311 -23.04 -11.02 -6.44
N PHE A 312 -22.25 -11.50 -5.48
CA PHE A 312 -22.72 -12.22 -4.30
C PHE A 312 -22.21 -11.55 -3.02
N LEU A 313 -23.12 -11.39 -2.06
CA LEU A 313 -22.79 -10.96 -0.71
C LEU A 313 -22.61 -12.22 0.14
N GLY A 314 -21.36 -12.59 0.45
CA GLY A 314 -21.06 -13.86 1.09
C GLY A 314 -19.93 -13.77 2.10
N ASP A 315 -19.98 -14.60 3.13
CA ASP A 315 -18.86 -14.77 4.06
C ASP A 315 -17.70 -15.51 3.38
N ALA A 316 -16.47 -15.16 3.74
CA ALA A 316 -15.24 -15.78 3.24
C ALA A 316 -15.23 -17.31 3.41
N SER A 317 -16.02 -17.83 4.36
CA SER A 317 -16.14 -19.25 4.70
C SER A 317 -16.96 -20.09 3.71
N SER A 318 -17.73 -19.47 2.81
CA SER A 318 -18.60 -20.16 1.85
C SER A 318 -18.65 -19.47 0.48
N ILE A 319 -17.58 -18.79 0.09
CA ILE A 319 -17.51 -18.01 -1.16
C ILE A 319 -17.86 -18.87 -2.38
N PHE A 320 -17.39 -20.11 -2.40
CA PHE A 320 -17.51 -20.96 -3.58
C PHE A 320 -18.75 -21.85 -3.61
N SER A 321 -19.54 -21.94 -2.53
CA SER A 321 -20.78 -22.74 -2.55
C SER A 321 -21.85 -22.11 -3.45
N GLU A 322 -21.86 -20.78 -3.59
CA GLU A 322 -22.75 -20.10 -4.54
C GLU A 322 -22.22 -20.15 -5.98
N LEU A 323 -21.00 -20.65 -6.17
CA LEU A 323 -20.27 -20.69 -7.44
C LEU A 323 -20.23 -22.10 -8.08
N GLU A 324 -21.03 -23.06 -7.61
CA GLU A 324 -21.06 -24.43 -8.13
C GLU A 324 -21.37 -24.50 -9.64
N ASN A 325 -22.15 -23.55 -10.16
CA ASN A 325 -22.57 -23.49 -11.56
C ASN A 325 -21.73 -22.52 -12.42
N VAL A 326 -20.56 -22.10 -11.94
CA VAL A 326 -19.66 -21.22 -12.71
C VAL A 326 -19.11 -21.95 -13.94
N PRO A 327 -19.22 -21.36 -15.16
CA PRO A 327 -18.64 -21.94 -16.37
C PRO A 327 -17.13 -22.18 -16.22
N ARG A 328 -16.68 -23.39 -16.57
CA ARG A 328 -15.27 -23.79 -16.52
C ARG A 328 -14.69 -23.92 -17.94
N PRO A 329 -13.38 -23.72 -18.13
CA PRO A 329 -12.39 -23.26 -17.14
C PRO A 329 -12.64 -21.83 -16.66
N CYS A 330 -12.13 -21.50 -15.47
CA CYS A 330 -12.27 -20.18 -14.87
C CYS A 330 -10.99 -19.71 -14.18
N SER A 331 -10.85 -18.39 -14.15
CA SER A 331 -9.80 -17.68 -13.41
C SER A 331 -10.35 -17.10 -12.12
N LEU A 332 -9.49 -16.97 -11.11
CA LEU A 332 -9.78 -16.35 -9.82
C LEU A 332 -8.83 -15.17 -9.59
N ILE A 333 -9.37 -13.97 -9.41
CA ILE A 333 -8.65 -12.82 -8.87
C ILE A 333 -8.87 -12.78 -7.36
N VAL A 334 -7.80 -12.49 -6.61
CA VAL A 334 -7.85 -12.28 -5.17
C VAL A 334 -7.08 -11.01 -4.82
N ASP A 335 -7.75 -10.04 -4.20
CA ASP A 335 -7.14 -8.80 -3.66
C ASP A 335 -7.46 -8.69 -2.14
N PRO A 336 -6.78 -9.49 -1.30
CA PRO A 336 -7.11 -9.58 0.12
C PRO A 336 -6.55 -8.38 0.91
N PRO A 337 -7.02 -8.15 2.15
CA PRO A 337 -6.41 -7.16 3.03
C PRO A 337 -4.94 -7.50 3.34
N ARG A 338 -4.17 -6.54 3.88
CA ARG A 338 -2.73 -6.68 4.22
C ARG A 338 -2.32 -7.97 4.96
N ARG A 339 -3.22 -8.59 5.71
CA ARG A 339 -2.99 -9.87 6.41
C ARG A 339 -2.92 -11.10 5.48
N GLY A 340 -3.19 -10.92 4.19
CA GLY A 340 -3.34 -11.97 3.19
C GLY A 340 -4.68 -12.69 3.31
N CYS A 341 -4.79 -13.80 2.59
CA CYS A 341 -5.92 -14.71 2.69
C CYS A 341 -5.93 -15.40 4.05
N ASP A 342 -7.12 -15.69 4.59
CA ASP A 342 -7.21 -16.64 5.70
C ASP A 342 -7.15 -18.09 5.20
N SER A 343 -6.87 -19.01 6.12
CA SER A 343 -6.73 -20.44 5.82
C SER A 343 -8.00 -21.05 5.26
N THR A 344 -9.17 -20.55 5.66
CA THR A 344 -10.48 -21.03 5.22
C THR A 344 -10.71 -20.67 3.75
N PHE A 345 -10.37 -19.44 3.35
CA PHE A 345 -10.40 -19.00 1.96
C PHE A 345 -9.44 -19.81 1.08
N LEU A 346 -8.17 -19.95 1.49
CA LEU A 346 -7.19 -20.71 0.73
C LEU A 346 -7.64 -22.15 0.50
N SER A 347 -8.14 -22.82 1.55
CA SER A 347 -8.63 -24.19 1.46
C SER A 347 -9.78 -24.32 0.47
N GLN A 348 -10.72 -23.36 0.46
CA GLN A 348 -11.81 -23.36 -0.52
C GLN A 348 -11.31 -23.08 -1.95
N ALA A 349 -10.37 -22.13 -2.13
CA ALA A 349 -9.81 -21.84 -3.45
C ALA A 349 -9.07 -23.06 -4.03
N ILE A 350 -8.32 -23.78 -3.18
CA ILE A 350 -7.66 -25.04 -3.53
C ILE A 350 -8.69 -26.10 -3.93
N ALA A 351 -9.75 -26.28 -3.14
CA ALA A 351 -10.80 -27.25 -3.43
C ALA A 351 -11.60 -26.89 -4.70
N PHE A 352 -11.88 -25.61 -4.90
CA PHE A 352 -12.56 -25.09 -6.09
C PHE A 352 -11.68 -25.19 -7.35
N ARG A 353 -10.35 -25.18 -7.17
CA ARG A 353 -9.35 -25.44 -8.21
C ARG A 353 -9.58 -24.61 -9.49
N PRO A 354 -9.61 -23.27 -9.43
CA PRO A 354 -9.63 -22.44 -10.64
C PRO A 354 -8.40 -22.77 -11.50
N GLN A 355 -8.52 -22.68 -12.82
CA GLN A 355 -7.38 -22.95 -13.70
C GLN A 355 -6.25 -21.97 -13.40
N ARG A 356 -6.59 -20.72 -13.10
CA ARG A 356 -5.63 -19.66 -12.81
C ARG A 356 -6.01 -18.84 -11.58
N ILE A 357 -5.01 -18.45 -10.80
CA ILE A 357 -5.13 -17.53 -9.66
C ILE A 357 -4.25 -16.30 -9.92
N ILE A 358 -4.85 -15.11 -9.82
CA ILE A 358 -4.20 -13.82 -9.96
C ILE A 358 -4.33 -13.13 -8.60
N TYR A 359 -3.27 -13.23 -7.82
CA TYR A 359 -3.22 -12.72 -6.46
C TYR A 359 -2.59 -11.32 -6.49
N VAL A 360 -3.38 -10.29 -6.24
CA VAL A 360 -2.94 -8.90 -6.04
C VAL A 360 -2.66 -8.66 -4.56
N SER A 361 -1.52 -8.08 -4.20
CA SER A 361 -1.17 -7.83 -2.80
C SER A 361 -0.34 -6.58 -2.57
N CYS A 362 -0.74 -5.80 -1.57
CA CYS A 362 0.04 -4.69 -1.03
C CYS A 362 1.06 -5.10 0.06
N ASP A 363 1.14 -6.40 0.37
CA ASP A 363 2.12 -7.00 1.29
C ASP A 363 2.72 -8.29 0.70
N PRO A 364 3.93 -8.20 0.10
CA PRO A 364 4.60 -9.36 -0.49
C PRO A 364 4.92 -10.47 0.54
N ALA A 365 5.03 -10.15 1.83
CA ALA A 365 5.37 -11.14 2.85
C ALA A 365 4.21 -12.12 3.11
N THR A 366 2.98 -11.61 3.22
CA THR A 366 1.79 -12.45 3.39
C THR A 366 1.41 -13.17 2.10
N GLN A 367 1.61 -12.52 0.95
CA GLN A 367 1.46 -13.16 -0.36
C GLN A 367 2.44 -14.34 -0.54
N ALA A 368 3.72 -14.19 -0.16
CA ALA A 368 4.70 -15.27 -0.22
C ALA A 368 4.33 -16.47 0.67
N ARG A 369 3.80 -16.21 1.87
CA ARG A 369 3.27 -17.27 2.76
C ARG A 369 2.13 -18.04 2.08
N ASP A 370 1.17 -17.32 1.49
CA ASP A 370 0.00 -17.93 0.85
C ASP A 370 0.37 -18.67 -0.43
N ALA A 371 1.30 -18.11 -1.22
CA ALA A 371 1.84 -18.70 -2.44
C ALA A 371 2.47 -20.07 -2.16
N LYS A 372 3.22 -20.21 -1.05
CA LYS A 372 3.78 -21.50 -0.62
C LYS A 372 2.70 -22.56 -0.50
N ILE A 373 1.58 -22.25 0.15
CA ILE A 373 0.47 -23.18 0.35
C ILE A 373 -0.14 -23.58 -1.00
N LEU A 374 -0.35 -22.62 -1.92
CA LEU A 374 -0.88 -22.91 -3.25
C LEU A 374 0.06 -23.80 -4.07
N VAL A 375 1.37 -23.52 -4.02
CA VAL A 375 2.40 -24.31 -4.71
C VAL A 375 2.48 -25.74 -4.16
N GLU A 376 2.39 -25.91 -2.85
CA GLU A 376 2.32 -27.24 -2.21
C GLU A 376 1.07 -28.04 -2.64
N GLN A 377 0.03 -27.37 -3.14
CA GLN A 377 -1.20 -27.98 -3.67
C GLN A 377 -1.19 -28.14 -5.20
N GLY A 378 -0.05 -27.91 -5.85
CA GLY A 378 0.18 -28.20 -7.27
C GLY A 378 0.10 -26.99 -8.20
N TYR A 379 -0.20 -25.79 -7.71
CA TYR A 379 -0.10 -24.58 -8.54
C TYR A 379 1.35 -24.27 -8.89
N GLN A 380 1.58 -23.80 -10.10
CA GLN A 380 2.87 -23.30 -10.57
C GLN A 380 2.83 -21.78 -10.64
N ILE A 381 3.88 -21.12 -10.15
CA ILE A 381 4.03 -19.67 -10.31
C ILE A 381 4.47 -19.39 -11.74
N LEU A 382 3.66 -18.61 -12.46
CA LEU A 382 3.92 -18.21 -13.84
C LEU A 382 4.58 -16.83 -13.95
N ASP A 383 4.16 -15.89 -13.10
CA ASP A 383 4.57 -14.49 -13.19
C ASP A 383 4.54 -13.80 -11.82
N VAL A 384 5.53 -12.92 -11.56
CA VAL A 384 5.61 -12.09 -10.37
C VAL A 384 5.90 -10.64 -10.80
N GLN A 385 4.85 -9.81 -10.86
CA GLN A 385 4.93 -8.44 -11.39
C GLN A 385 4.64 -7.39 -10.29
N PRO A 386 5.68 -6.71 -9.79
CA PRO A 386 5.51 -5.58 -8.89
C PRO A 386 5.09 -4.28 -9.63
N PHE A 387 4.27 -3.47 -8.96
CA PHE A 387 3.80 -2.15 -9.40
C PHE A 387 4.02 -1.09 -8.32
N ASP A 388 4.61 0.04 -8.70
CA ASP A 388 4.84 1.15 -7.78
C ASP A 388 3.61 2.06 -7.65
N LEU A 389 2.60 1.62 -6.89
CA LEU A 389 1.43 2.46 -6.59
C LEU A 389 1.74 3.62 -5.64
N PHE A 390 2.86 3.55 -4.91
CA PHE A 390 3.19 4.51 -3.86
C PHE A 390 4.67 4.95 -3.95
N PRO A 391 5.05 5.71 -5.00
CA PRO A 391 6.38 6.33 -5.09
C PRO A 391 6.74 7.11 -3.82
N GLN A 392 8.03 7.24 -3.52
CA GLN A 392 8.53 7.92 -2.30
C GLN A 392 8.24 7.20 -0.98
N THR A 393 7.54 6.07 -1.03
CA THR A 393 7.27 5.21 0.12
C THR A 393 7.87 3.82 -0.10
N ARG A 394 8.00 3.07 0.99
CA ARG A 394 8.40 1.65 0.95
C ARG A 394 7.33 0.69 0.45
N HIS A 395 6.11 1.16 0.23
CA HIS A 395 5.00 0.28 -0.17
C HIS A 395 5.16 -0.15 -1.62
N ILE A 396 4.81 -1.41 -1.90
CA ILE A 396 4.80 -2.00 -3.23
C ILE A 396 3.53 -2.84 -3.36
N GLU A 397 2.91 -2.78 -4.52
CA GLU A 397 1.83 -3.69 -4.92
C GLU A 397 2.46 -4.80 -5.76
N ASN A 398 2.09 -6.05 -5.57
CA ASN A 398 2.63 -7.17 -6.32
C ASN A 398 1.51 -8.08 -6.85
N VAL A 399 1.56 -8.37 -8.15
CA VAL A 399 0.66 -9.33 -8.80
C VAL A 399 1.41 -10.64 -8.98
N LEU A 400 0.86 -11.71 -8.40
CA LEU A 400 1.34 -13.08 -8.54
C LEU A 400 0.34 -13.85 -9.39
N THR A 401 0.82 -14.49 -10.46
CA THR A 401 0.00 -15.35 -11.32
C THR A 401 0.39 -16.80 -11.10
N LEU A 402 -0.60 -17.65 -10.79
CA LEU A 402 -0.41 -19.10 -10.63
C LEU A 402 -1.40 -19.89 -11.49
N GLU A 403 -1.00 -21.07 -11.97
CA GLU A 403 -1.83 -21.98 -12.77
C GLU A 403 -1.68 -23.44 -12.31
N ILE A 404 -2.68 -24.29 -12.55
CA ILE A 404 -2.71 -25.69 -12.07
C ILE A 404 -3.13 -26.73 -13.11
#